data_AF-A0A177EG99-F1
#
_entry.id   AF-A0A177EG99-F1
#
_cell.length_a   1.000
_cell.length_b   1.000
_cell.length_c   1.000
_cell.angle_alpha   90.00
_cell.angle_beta   90.00
_cell.angle_gamma   90.00
#
_symmetry.space_group_name_H-M   'P 1'
#
loop_
_entity.id
_entity.type
_entity.pdbx_description
1 polymer ?
#
loop_
_entity_poly.entity_id
_entity_poly.type
_entity_poly.pdbx_seq_one_letter_code
_entity_poly.pdbx_strand_id
1 'polypeptide(L)' 'MYKELLNCINKNITIIIKHNEITEITGELLGIDEYLNIIIRNNQNITLYYTRYIIEYIIPINNT' A
#
# COMPACT_ATOMS: atom_id res chain seq x y z
N MET A 1 -6.73 -12.28 2.99
CA MET A 1 -6.59 -10.82 3.13
C MET A 1 -5.43 -10.39 4.06
N TYR A 2 -5.54 -10.41 5.40
CA TYR A 2 -4.45 -9.91 6.27
C TYR A 2 -3.11 -10.65 6.10
N LYS A 3 -3.15 -11.99 6.01
CA LYS A 3 -1.94 -12.81 5.78
C LYS A 3 -1.26 -12.53 4.43
N GLU A 4 -2.03 -12.25 3.39
CA GLU A 4 -1.49 -11.94 2.06
C GLU A 4 -0.79 -10.57 2.05
N LEU A 5 -1.38 -9.62 2.75
CA LEU A 5 -0.84 -8.29 2.96
C LEU A 5 0.48 -8.32 3.75
N LEU A 6 0.56 -9.14 4.81
CA LEU A 6 1.81 -9.38 5.53
C LEU A 6 2.90 -9.99 4.63
N ASN A 7 2.53 -10.86 3.69
CA ASN A 7 3.47 -11.43 2.72
C ASN A 7 3.99 -10.39 1.70
N CYS A 8 3.42 -9.18 1.68
CA CYS A 8 3.85 -8.08 0.83
C CYS A 8 4.80 -7.11 1.54
N ILE A 9 5.08 -7.27 2.84
CA ILE A 9 6.02 -6.42 3.58
C ILE A 9 7.41 -6.49 2.90
N ASN A 10 8.05 -5.32 2.75
CA ASN A 10 9.29 -5.08 2.02
C ASN A 10 9.23 -5.45 0.54
N LYS A 11 8.02 -5.47 -0.07
CA LYS A 11 7.83 -5.63 -1.51
C LYS A 11 7.14 -4.41 -2.09
N ASN A 12 7.36 -4.20 -3.38
CA ASN A 12 6.62 -3.18 -4.10
C ASN A 12 5.16 -3.60 -4.27
N ILE A 13 4.27 -2.67 -3.96
CA ILE A 13 2.84 -2.78 -4.16
C ILE A 13 2.35 -1.53 -4.88
N THR A 14 1.21 -1.66 -5.56
CA THR A 14 0.41 -0.52 -5.99
C THR A 14 -0.85 -0.49 -5.15
N ILE A 15 -1.14 0.65 -4.54
CA ILE A 15 -2.42 0.92 -3.88
C ILE A 15 -3.23 1.85 -4.77
N ILE A 16 -4.52 1.55 -4.90
CA ILE A 16 -5.48 2.41 -5.57
C ILE A 16 -6.30 3.07 -4.46
N ILE A 17 -6.21 4.38 -4.37
CA ILE A 17 -6.98 5.18 -3.42
C ILE A 17 -8.11 5.91 -4.16
N LYS A 18 -9.24 6.09 -3.47
CA LYS A 18 -10.34 6.91 -3.96
C LYS A 18 -10.71 7.95 -2.92
N HIS A 19 -10.27 9.17 -3.18
CA HIS A 19 -10.62 10.33 -2.36
C HIS A 19 -10.86 11.52 -3.29
N ASN A 20 -12.13 11.77 -3.60
CA ASN A 20 -12.64 12.66 -4.66
C ASN A 20 -12.26 12.24 -6.10
N GLU A 21 -11.05 11.76 -6.31
CA GLU A 21 -10.55 11.18 -7.55
C GLU A 21 -9.87 9.83 -7.28
N ILE A 22 -9.69 9.02 -8.33
CA ILE A 22 -8.94 7.76 -8.25
C ILE A 22 -7.47 8.09 -8.43
N THR A 23 -6.62 7.65 -7.51
CA THR A 23 -5.17 7.83 -7.58
C THR A 23 -4.46 6.52 -7.35
N GLU A 24 -3.46 6.23 -8.18
CA GLU A 24 -2.60 5.07 -8.04
C GLU A 24 -1.27 5.46 -7.40
N ILE A 25 -0.86 4.70 -6.40
CA ILE A 25 0.36 4.98 -5.64
C ILE A 25 1.17 3.69 -5.58
N THR A 26 2.38 3.74 -6.13
CA THR A 26 3.28 2.60 -6.15
C THR A 26 4.47 2.86 -5.23
N GLY A 27 4.85 1.85 -4.46
CA GLY A 27 5.97 1.93 -3.53
C GLY A 27 6.17 0.66 -2.72
N GLU A 28 7.20 0.67 -1.89
CA GLU A 28 7.53 -0.44 -1.00
C GLU A 28 6.61 -0.43 0.22
N LEU A 29 5.92 -1.55 0.48
CA LEU A 29 5.11 -1.73 1.68
C LEU A 29 6.03 -1.93 2.90
N LEU A 30 6.07 -0.98 3.81
CA LEU A 30 6.92 -1.06 5.00
C LEU A 30 6.21 -1.69 6.21
N GLY A 31 4.89 -1.52 6.30
CA GLY A 31 4.16 -1.89 7.50
C GLY A 31 2.66 -1.79 7.34
N ILE A 32 1.96 -2.53 8.19
CA ILE A 32 0.51 -2.52 8.32
C ILE A 32 0.19 -2.47 9.80
N ASP A 33 -0.67 -1.55 10.21
CA ASP A 33 -1.12 -1.48 11.61
C ASP A 33 -2.32 -2.39 11.90
N GLU A 34 -2.77 -2.38 13.16
CA GLU A 34 -3.92 -3.17 13.62
C GLU A 34 -5.26 -2.79 12.97
N TYR A 35 -5.35 -1.60 12.37
CA TYR A 35 -6.54 -1.11 11.65
C TYR A 35 -6.44 -1.34 10.14
N LEU A 36 -5.38 -2.02 9.68
CA LEU A 36 -5.05 -2.25 8.27
C LEU A 36 -4.69 -0.97 7.50
N ASN A 37 -4.23 0.07 8.18
CA ASN A 37 -3.61 1.21 7.51
C ASN A 37 -2.23 0.82 7.01
N ILE A 38 -1.79 1.45 5.94
CA ILE A 38 -0.59 1.06 5.19
C ILE A 38 0.49 2.13 5.33
N ILE A 39 1.69 1.69 5.67
CA ILE A 39 2.91 2.50 5.56
C ILE A 39 3.60 2.11 4.26
N ILE A 40 3.73 3.06 3.33
CA ILE A 40 4.36 2.84 2.03
C ILE A 40 5.48 3.86 1.80
N ARG A 41 6.59 3.42 1.21
CA ARG A 41 7.66 4.30 0.76
C ARG A 41 7.63 4.43 -0.75
N ASN A 42 7.48 5.65 -1.25
CA ASN A 42 7.43 5.90 -2.69
C ASN A 42 8.83 5.91 -3.32
N ASN A 43 8.89 6.02 -4.66
CA ASN A 43 10.14 6.06 -5.42
C ASN A 43 11.02 7.29 -5.14
N GLN A 44 10.48 8.33 -4.50
CA GLN A 44 11.21 9.52 -4.05
C GLN A 44 11.76 9.34 -2.62
N ASN A 45 11.69 8.14 -2.05
CA ASN A 45 12.09 7.80 -0.69
C ASN A 45 11.27 8.53 0.40
N ILE A 46 10.07 8.99 0.06
CA ILE A 46 9.12 9.61 1.00
C ILE A 46 8.28 8.49 1.61
N THR A 47 8.18 8.48 2.95
CA THR A 47 7.32 7.55 3.69
C THR A 47 5.96 8.17 3.91
N LEU A 48 4.91 7.46 3.51
CA LEU A 48 3.54 7.90 3.52
C LEU A 48 2.69 6.91 4.33
N TYR A 49 1.66 7.42 4.99
CA TYR A 49 0.72 6.64 5.78
C TYR A 49 -0.68 6.80 5.19
N TYR A 50 -1.28 5.69 4.76
CA TYR A 50 -2.59 5.66 4.13
C TYR A 50 -3.59 4.93 5.00
N THR A 51 -4.68 5.62 5.31
CA THR A 51 -5.80 5.05 6.07
C THR A 51 -6.56 4.05 5.21
N ARG A 52 -6.93 2.89 5.77
CA ARG A 52 -7.71 1.84 5.09
C ARG A 52 -8.96 2.38 4.39
N TYR A 53 -9.64 3.37 4.99
CA TYR A 53 -10.90 3.91 4.49
C TYR A 53 -10.83 4.52 3.09
N ILE A 54 -9.65 4.98 2.66
CA ILE A 54 -9.48 5.59 1.33
C ILE A 54 -8.89 4.60 0.31
N ILE A 55 -8.48 3.40 0.75
CA ILE A 55 -7.86 2.38 -0.11
C ILE A 55 -8.96 1.49 -0.67
N GLU A 56 -9.11 1.47 -2.01
CA GLU A 56 -10.02 0.53 -2.69
C GLU A 56 -9.33 -0.80 -2.98
N TYR A 57 -8.10 -0.76 -3.51
CA TYR A 57 -7.36 -1.97 -3.91
C TYR A 57 -5.89 -1.91 -3.52
N ILE A 58 -5.32 -3.08 -3.25
CA ILE A 58 -3.88 -3.29 -3.06
C ILE A 58 -3.48 -4.40 -4.02
N ILE A 59 -2.55 -4.09 -4.90
CA ILE A 59 -2.06 -4.96 -5.96
C ILE A 59 -0.58 -5.24 -5.69
N PRO A 60 -0.23 -6.45 -5.25
CA PRO A 60 1.17 -6.84 -5.13
C PRO A 60 1.85 -6.86 -6.50
N ILE A 61 3.01 -6.23 -6.62
CA ILE A 61 3.83 -6.36 -7.83
C ILE A 61 4.66 -7.62 -7.63
N ASN A 62 4.20 -8.74 -8.18
CA ASN A 62 5.03 -9.93 -8.27
C ASN A 62 6.15 -9.64 -9.28
N ASN A 63 7.37 -9.44 -8.80
CA ASN A 63 8.55 -9.61 -9.63
C ASN A 63 8.59 -11.10 -10.00
N THR A 64 8.11 -11.44 -11.19
CA THR A 64 8.46 -12.70 -11.87
C THR A 64 9.97 -12.86 -11.96
#